data_AF-A0A3D4MGW5-F1
#
_entry.id   AF-A0A3D4MGW5-F1
#
_cell.length_a   1.000
_cell.length_b   1.000
_cell.length_c   1.000
_cell.angle_alpha   90.00
_cell.angle_beta   90.00
_cell.angle_gamma   90.00
#
_symmetry.space_group_name_H-M   'P 1'
#
loop_
_entity.id
_entity.type
_entity.pdbx_description
1 polymer ?
#
loop_
_entity_poly.entity_id
_entity_poly.type
_entity_poly.pdbx_seq_one_letter_code
_entity_poly.pdbx_strand_id
1 'polypeptide(L)'
;MDDALGVLLTLLRGLRAAETPEALYFAIVNDTRRLIAYRRAVLLTSTAGGWRVVAASGASQVDRLAPLIQRLGGGGGGGGAGG
;
A
#
# COMPACT_ATOMS: atom_id res chain seq x y z
N MET A 1 17.94 8.92 -19.57
CA MET A 1 18.14 8.51 -18.17
C MET A 1 17.83 9.67 -17.21
N ASP A 2 17.80 10.91 -17.71
CA ASP A 2 17.59 12.15 -16.94
C ASP A 2 16.16 12.36 -16.39
N ASP A 3 15.16 11.62 -16.89
CA ASP A 3 13.75 11.79 -16.49
C ASP A 3 13.39 11.07 -15.18
N ALA A 4 14.02 9.92 -14.91
CA ALA A 4 13.72 9.11 -13.72
C ALA A 4 14.08 9.82 -12.40
N LEU A 5 15.19 10.58 -12.40
CA LEU A 5 15.58 11.38 -11.25
C LEU A 5 14.58 12.53 -11.01
N GLY A 6 14.13 13.19 -12.07
CA GLY A 6 13.10 14.24 -11.97
C GLY A 6 11.78 13.70 -11.41
N VAL A 7 11.35 12.53 -11.87
CA VAL A 7 10.17 11.82 -11.36
C VAL A 7 10.34 11.46 -9.88
N LEU A 8 11.51 10.90 -9.50
CA LEU A 8 11.80 10.55 -8.10
C LEU A 8 11.77 11.78 -7.19
N LEU A 9 12.41 12.89 -7.57
CA LEU A 9 12.42 14.12 -6.78
C LEU A 9 11.01 14.72 -6.63
N THR A 10 10.22 14.72 -7.70
CA THR A 10 8.82 15.17 -7.66
C THR A 10 7.99 14.31 -6.71
N LEU A 11 8.16 12.99 -6.78
CA LEU A 11 7.49 12.05 -5.90
C LEU A 11 7.88 12.26 -4.43
N LEU A 12 9.18 12.41 -4.14
CA LEU A 12 9.66 12.68 -2.78
C LEU A 12 9.08 13.97 -2.20
N ARG A 13 8.95 15.03 -3.01
CA ARG A 13 8.32 16.29 -2.58
C ARG A 13 6.84 16.07 -2.26
N GLY A 14 6.10 15.36 -3.10
CA GLY A 14 4.70 15.03 -2.87
C GLY A 14 4.48 14.20 -1.61
N LEU A 15 5.27 13.13 -1.41
CA LEU A 15 5.19 12.30 -0.21
C LEU A 15 5.50 13.07 1.07
N ARG A 16 6.49 13.98 1.04
CA ARG A 16 6.82 14.83 2.21
C ARG A 16 5.77 15.89 2.52
N ALA A 17 4.95 16.28 1.55
CA ALA A 17 3.87 17.24 1.72
C ALA A 17 2.58 16.58 2.25
N ALA A 18 2.52 15.26 2.38
CA ALA A 18 1.35 14.57 2.92
C ALA A 18 1.19 14.88 4.41
N GLU A 19 0.05 15.47 4.77
CA GLU A 19 -0.24 15.92 6.14
C GLU A 19 -0.82 14.81 7.03
N THR A 20 -1.26 13.70 6.42
CA THR A 20 -1.87 12.57 7.14
C THR A 20 -1.28 11.24 6.66
N PRO A 21 -1.23 10.21 7.53
CA PRO A 21 -0.83 8.86 7.14
C PRO A 21 -1.64 8.33 5.96
N GLU A 22 -2.95 8.57 5.93
CA GLU A 22 -3.85 8.13 4.86
C GLU A 22 -3.48 8.77 3.51
N ALA A 23 -3.22 10.07 3.49
CA ALA A 23 -2.76 10.77 2.30
C ALA A 23 -1.40 10.24 1.81
N LEU A 24 -0.48 9.96 2.74
CA LEU A 24 0.82 9.37 2.43
C LEU A 24 0.65 7.97 1.83
N TYR A 25 -0.17 7.11 2.44
CA TYR A 25 -0.40 5.74 1.96
C TYR A 25 -1.02 5.73 0.58
N PHE A 26 -1.99 6.62 0.32
CA PHE A 26 -2.59 6.79 -0.99
C PHE A 26 -1.56 7.20 -2.04
N ALA A 27 -0.71 8.19 -1.74
CA ALA A 27 0.34 8.64 -2.65
C ALA A 27 1.37 7.51 -2.92
N ILE A 28 1.75 6.74 -1.91
CA ILE A 28 2.67 5.61 -2.07
C ILE A 28 2.14 4.60 -3.11
N VAL A 29 0.88 4.16 -3.01
CA VAL A 29 0.34 3.12 -3.90
C VAL A 29 -0.13 3.62 -5.27
N ASN A 30 -0.19 4.94 -5.48
CA ASN A 30 -0.66 5.52 -6.75
C ASN A 30 0.42 6.26 -7.53
N ASP A 31 1.37 6.92 -6.85
CA ASP A 31 2.35 7.78 -7.51
C ASP A 31 3.65 7.03 -7.82
N THR A 32 4.01 6.03 -7.02
CA THR A 32 5.24 5.23 -7.23
C THR A 32 5.22 4.45 -8.55
N ARG A 33 4.04 4.19 -9.13
CA ARG A 33 3.92 3.56 -10.45
C ARG A 33 4.57 4.35 -11.57
N ARG A 34 4.79 5.66 -11.36
CA ARG A 34 5.49 6.56 -12.30
C ARG A 34 6.99 6.25 -12.37
N LEU A 35 7.55 5.63 -11.32
CA LEU A 35 8.96 5.25 -11.24
C LEU A 35 9.16 3.75 -11.46
N ILE A 36 8.27 2.92 -10.90
CA ILE A 36 8.31 1.46 -11.00
C ILE A 36 6.99 1.00 -11.58
N ALA A 37 6.98 0.52 -12.83
CA ALA A 37 5.74 0.10 -13.48
C ALA A 37 5.11 -1.10 -12.75
N TYR A 38 3.87 -0.94 -12.28
CA TYR A 38 3.03 -2.02 -11.78
C TYR A 38 1.57 -1.79 -12.20
N ARG A 39 0.81 -2.89 -12.28
CA ARG A 39 -0.62 -2.85 -12.60
C ARG A 39 -1.48 -2.55 -11.37
N ARG A 40 -1.11 -3.13 -10.22
CA ARG A 40 -1.82 -3.01 -8.94
C ARG A 40 -0.83 -3.03 -7.79
N ALA A 41 -1.08 -2.23 -6.76
CA ALA A 41 -0.32 -2.22 -5.52
C ALA A 41 -1.25 -2.16 -4.32
N VAL A 42 -0.81 -2.75 -3.22
CA VAL A 42 -1.48 -2.73 -1.92
C VAL A 42 -0.43 -2.43 -0.87
N LEU A 43 -0.74 -1.53 0.06
CA LEU A 43 0.12 -1.24 1.21
C LEU A 43 -0.43 -1.94 2.45
N LEU A 44 0.43 -2.71 3.12
CA LEU A 44 0.10 -3.38 4.37
C LEU A 44 0.82 -2.70 5.53
N THR A 45 0.15 -2.66 6.68
CA THR A 45 0.77 -2.30 7.96
C THR A 45 0.72 -3.50 8.91
N SER A 46 1.73 -3.60 9.77
CA SER A 46 1.73 -4.59 10.84
C SER A 46 0.76 -4.17 11.94
N THR A 47 0.11 -5.17 12.54
CA THR A 47 -0.79 -5.03 13.68
C THR A 47 -0.43 -6.11 14.69
N ALA A 48 -0.91 -5.99 15.93
CA ALA A 48 -0.65 -6.97 16.97
C ALA A 48 -1.05 -8.42 16.59
N GLY A 49 -1.98 -8.61 15.66
CA GLY A 49 -2.49 -9.91 15.23
C GLY A 49 -2.08 -10.34 13.81
N GLY A 50 -1.24 -9.58 13.10
CA GLY A 50 -0.86 -9.86 11.72
C GLY A 50 -0.86 -8.61 10.83
N TRP A 51 -1.26 -8.73 9.58
CA TRP A 51 -1.20 -7.62 8.62
C TRP A 51 -2.57 -7.02 8.35
N ARG A 52 -2.60 -5.71 8.09
CA ARG A 52 -3.79 -5.00 7.64
C ARG A 52 -3.49 -4.22 6.37
N VAL A 53 -4.36 -4.32 5.38
CA VAL A 53 -4.30 -3.43 4.21
C VAL A 53 -4.75 -2.02 4.59
N VAL A 54 -3.90 -1.03 4.32
CA VAL A 54 -4.15 0.38 4.64
C VAL A 54 -4.36 1.25 3.39
N ALA A 55 -3.88 0.82 2.23
CA ALA A 55 -4.17 1.48 0.95
C ALA A 55 -4.13 0.49 -0.22
N ALA A 56 -4.85 0.80 -1.29
CA ALA A 56 -4.83 0.05 -2.55
C ALA A 56 -4.81 1.03 -3.74
N SER A 57 -4.00 0.72 -4.76
CA SER A 57 -3.88 1.52 -5.98
C SER A 57 -5.23 1.64 -6.68
N GLY A 58 -5.61 2.87 -7.07
CA GLY A 58 -6.87 3.14 -7.76
C GLY A 58 -8.11 3.18 -6.86
N ALA A 59 -7.95 3.09 -5.54
CA ALA A 59 -9.05 3.22 -4.58
C ALA A 59 -8.75 4.37 -3.60
N SER A 60 -9.70 5.29 -3.43
CA SER A 60 -9.61 6.38 -2.44
C SER A 60 -9.80 5.87 -1.01
N GLN A 61 -10.55 4.78 -0.83
CA GLN A 61 -10.71 4.07 0.43
C GLN A 61 -10.61 2.57 0.21
N VAL A 62 -10.05 1.87 1.19
CA VAL A 62 -9.96 0.40 1.17
C VAL A 62 -11.31 -0.20 1.57
N ASP A 63 -11.91 -0.94 0.64
CA ASP A 63 -13.05 -1.82 0.96
C ASP A 63 -12.56 -3.06 1.72
N ARG A 64 -12.87 -3.10 3.01
CA ARG A 64 -12.46 -4.20 3.91
C ARG A 64 -13.24 -5.50 3.66
N LEU A 65 -14.37 -5.43 2.96
CA LEU A 65 -15.18 -6.60 2.64
C LEU A 65 -14.76 -7.23 1.31
N ALA A 66 -13.95 -6.53 0.50
CA ALA A 66 -13.44 -7.07 -0.74
C ALA A 66 -12.65 -8.38 -0.49
N PRO A 67 -12.93 -9.48 -1.20
CA PRO A 67 -12.33 -10.79 -0.94
C PRO A 67 -10.78 -10.78 -0.95
N LEU A 68 -10.18 -10.00 -1.84
CA LEU A 68 -8.72 -9.87 -1.90
C LEU A 68 -8.16 -9.16 -0.67
N ILE A 69 -8.86 -8.14 -0.17
CA ILE A 69 -8.44 -7.38 1.01
C ILE A 69 -8.54 -8.24 2.27
N GLN A 70 -9.58 -9.06 2.40
CA GLN A 70 -9.69 -10.01 3.50
C GLN A 70 -8.58 -11.07 3.49
N ARG A 71 -8.24 -11.59 2.30
CA ARG A 71 -7.14 -12.56 2.16
C ARG A 71 -5.78 -11.96 2.54
N LEU A 72 -5.57 -10.68 2.23
CA LEU A 72 -4.32 -9.96 2.52
C LEU A 72 -4.26 -9.41 3.96
N GLY A 73 -5.41 -9.02 4.52
CA GLY A 73 -5.55 -8.49 5.88
C GLY A 73 -5.71 -9.56 6.97
N GLY A 74 -5.34 -10.81 6.64
CA GLY A 74 -5.47 -11.95 7.52
C GLY A 74 -4.43 -11.91 8.64
N GLY A 75 -4.92 -11.81 9.87
CA GLY A 75 -4.18 -12.20 11.05
C GLY A 75 -4.24 -13.70 11.27
N GLY A 76 -3.06 -14.33 11.43
CA GLY A 76 -2.91 -15.66 12.01
C GLY A 76 -3.49 -16.83 11.19
N GLY A 77 -2.75 -17.28 10.18
CA GLY A 77 -2.71 -18.71 9.89
C GLY A 77 -2.07 -19.45 11.06
N GLY A 78 -2.84 -19.65 12.12
CA GLY A 78 -2.59 -20.68 13.11
C GLY A 78 -2.79 -22.03 12.43
N GLY A 79 -1.76 -22.51 11.75
CA GLY A 79 -1.60 -23.91 11.41
C GLY A 79 -1.37 -24.70 12.70
N GLY A 80 -2.43 -24.95 13.45
CA GLY A 80 -2.48 -26.05 14.39
C GLY A 80 -2.47 -27.36 13.59
N ALA A 81 -1.29 -27.87 13.28
CA ALA A 81 -1.11 -29.29 13.02
C ALA A 81 -1.16 -29.98 14.39
N GLY A 82 -2.39 -30.23 14.86
CA GLY A 82 -2.66 -31.28 15.84
C GLY A 82 -2.77 -32.59 15.07
N GLY A 83 -1.75 -33.44 15.23
CA GLY A 83 -1.64 -34.80 14.71
C GLY A 83 -0.43 -35.45 15.35
#